data_AF-A0AAJ2WPP7-F1
#
_entry.id   AF-A0AAJ2WPP7-F1
#
_cell.length_a   1.000
_cell.length_b   1.000
_cell.length_c   1.000
_cell.angle_alpha   90.00
_cell.angle_beta   90.00
_cell.angle_gamma   90.00
#
_symmetry.space_group_name_H-M   'P 1'
#
loop_
_entity.id
_entity.type
_entity.pdbx_description
1 polymer ?
#
loop_
_entity_poly.entity_id
_entity_poly.type
_entity_poly.pdbx_seq_one_letter_code
_entity_poly.pdbx_strand_id
1 'polypeptide(L)'
;MNTSFSSGQFGAGRGFGAAGGGLFDAMDQLREAFEQRFPTRMARGDVRSAVLSLLLESPMHGYQIIAEIAERSGGVWKPSPGSVYPTLQMLADEGLITAEESGGKKTYSLTEAGRAEAESVADRSAPWEMPGMKDAARAAALPKAGVKLAQAAAQVAQHGTADQVSEAEQVLDDARRKLYSILARD
;
A
#
# COMPACT_ATOMS: atom_id res chain seq x y z
N MET A 1 26.17 60.22 19.26
CA MET A 1 25.22 59.17 18.84
C MET A 1 25.15 59.17 17.32
N ASN A 2 25.28 57.97 16.75
CA ASN A 2 25.10 57.52 15.38
C ASN A 2 26.02 58.03 14.25
N THR A 3 26.89 57.10 13.91
CA THR A 3 27.71 56.92 12.71
C THR A 3 26.90 56.74 11.43
N SER A 4 27.48 57.25 10.36
CA SER A 4 27.09 57.12 8.95
C SER A 4 27.24 55.70 8.38
N PHE A 5 26.72 55.57 7.15
CA PHE A 5 26.97 54.58 6.08
C PHE A 5 26.01 53.38 5.99
N SER A 6 25.24 53.31 4.91
CA SER A 6 25.58 52.44 3.76
C SER A 6 24.44 52.46 2.72
N SER A 7 24.73 52.96 1.52
CA SER A 7 23.94 52.70 0.32
C SER A 7 24.92 52.36 -0.80
N GLY A 8 25.23 51.07 -0.90
CA GLY A 8 26.02 50.48 -1.98
C GLY A 8 25.35 49.18 -2.42
N GLN A 9 24.64 49.26 -3.53
CA GLN A 9 24.13 48.14 -4.32
C GLN A 9 25.30 47.32 -4.90
N PHE A 10 25.02 46.07 -5.27
CA PHE A 10 25.70 45.17 -6.23
C PHE A 10 26.49 43.99 -5.63
N GLY A 11 26.08 42.78 -6.02
CA GLY A 11 26.95 41.60 -5.98
C GLY A 11 26.21 40.28 -5.79
N ALA A 12 25.79 39.67 -6.90
CA ALA A 12 25.16 38.35 -7.00
C ALA A 12 25.85 37.24 -6.19
N GLY A 13 25.05 36.45 -5.48
CA GLY A 13 25.41 35.15 -4.90
C GLY A 13 24.29 34.16 -5.21
N ARG A 14 24.53 33.34 -6.24
CA ARG A 14 23.63 32.39 -6.91
C ARG A 14 23.07 31.35 -5.93
N GLY A 15 21.75 31.16 -5.95
CA GLY A 15 21.01 30.25 -5.09
C GLY A 15 21.37 28.77 -5.25
N PHE A 16 21.55 28.10 -4.11
CA PHE A 16 21.39 26.67 -3.95
C PHE A 16 20.01 26.42 -3.34
N GLY A 17 19.06 25.89 -4.11
CA GLY A 17 17.76 25.49 -3.57
C GLY A 17 16.63 25.53 -4.59
N ALA A 18 16.63 24.61 -5.57
CA ALA A 18 15.48 24.46 -6.47
C ALA A 18 15.42 23.12 -7.22
N ALA A 19 15.95 22.02 -6.66
CA ALA A 19 15.89 20.70 -7.33
C ALA A 19 15.26 19.58 -6.49
N GLY A 20 15.00 19.80 -5.19
CA GLY A 20 14.43 18.77 -4.31
C GLY A 20 12.89 18.77 -4.24
N GLY A 21 12.24 19.91 -4.47
CA GLY A 21 10.78 20.05 -4.31
C GLY A 21 9.98 19.49 -5.49
N GLY A 22 10.42 19.71 -6.73
CA GLY A 22 9.62 19.39 -7.91
C GLY A 22 9.40 17.88 -8.14
N LEU A 23 10.40 17.04 -7.83
CA LEU A 23 10.25 15.59 -7.92
C LEU A 23 9.37 15.04 -6.78
N PHE A 24 9.50 15.62 -5.59
CA PHE A 24 8.71 15.22 -4.43
C PHE A 24 7.24 15.62 -4.60
N ASP A 25 6.97 16.86 -5.03
CA ASP A 25 5.63 17.36 -5.34
C ASP A 25 4.99 16.59 -6.51
N ALA A 26 5.75 16.20 -7.53
CA ALA A 26 5.24 15.38 -8.63
C ALA A 26 4.86 13.96 -8.16
N MET A 27 5.63 13.39 -7.25
CA MET A 27 5.34 12.09 -6.64
C MET A 27 4.13 12.16 -5.71
N ASP A 28 3.98 13.25 -4.94
CA ASP A 28 2.82 13.47 -4.07
C ASP A 28 1.54 13.71 -4.89
N GLN A 29 1.61 14.45 -5.99
CA GLN A 29 0.47 14.61 -6.90
C GLN A 29 0.06 13.29 -7.58
N LEU A 30 1.03 12.46 -7.98
CA LEU A 30 0.75 11.12 -8.49
C LEU A 30 0.13 10.22 -7.43
N ARG A 31 0.62 10.31 -6.19
CA ARG A 31 0.10 9.59 -5.04
C ARG A 31 -1.34 10.03 -4.70
N GLU A 32 -1.63 11.33 -4.71
CA GLU A 32 -2.98 11.86 -4.48
C GLU A 32 -3.95 11.50 -5.61
N ALA A 33 -3.53 11.61 -6.87
CA ALA A 33 -4.33 11.18 -8.01
C ALA A 33 -4.65 9.67 -7.95
N PHE A 34 -3.73 8.88 -7.41
CA PHE A 34 -3.92 7.46 -7.17
C PHE A 34 -4.87 7.18 -5.98
N GLU A 35 -4.73 7.90 -4.86
CA GLU A 35 -5.61 7.75 -3.69
C GLU A 35 -7.05 8.24 -3.97
N GLN A 36 -7.24 9.23 -4.85
CA GLN A 36 -8.58 9.67 -5.27
C GLN A 36 -9.31 8.63 -6.14
N ARG A 37 -8.60 7.69 -6.77
CA ARG A 37 -9.18 6.66 -7.65
C ARG A 37 -9.62 5.41 -6.89
N PHE A 38 -9.10 5.19 -5.67
CA PHE A 38 -9.39 4.00 -4.86
C PHE A 38 -9.68 4.43 -3.41
N PRO A 39 -10.94 4.40 -2.93
CA PRO A 39 -11.22 4.70 -1.54
C PRO A 39 -10.60 3.60 -0.66
N THR A 40 -9.46 3.91 -0.04
CA THR A 40 -8.66 2.98 0.79
C THR A 40 -9.23 2.74 2.19
N ARG A 41 -10.33 3.41 2.56
CA ARG A 41 -11.00 3.20 3.85
C ARG A 41 -12.26 2.37 3.68
N MET A 42 -12.07 1.06 3.65
CA MET A 42 -13.15 0.11 3.89
C MET A 42 -13.69 0.29 5.31
N ALA A 43 -15.01 0.13 5.47
CA ALA A 43 -15.69 0.30 6.75
C ALA A 43 -15.31 -0.81 7.73
N ARG A 44 -15.52 -0.57 9.04
CA ARG A 44 -15.30 -1.59 10.09
C ARG A 44 -16.11 -2.87 9.83
N GLY A 45 -17.28 -2.74 9.21
CA GLY A 45 -18.12 -3.89 8.79
C GLY A 45 -17.43 -4.79 7.77
N ASP A 46 -16.65 -4.23 6.85
CA ASP A 46 -15.96 -5.00 5.82
C ASP A 46 -14.83 -5.86 6.42
N VAL A 47 -14.10 -5.31 7.41
CA VAL A 47 -13.05 -6.04 8.13
C VAL A 47 -13.64 -7.21 8.90
N ARG A 48 -14.79 -7.02 9.56
CA ARG A 48 -15.49 -8.09 10.29
C ARG A 48 -15.85 -9.25 9.35
N SER A 49 -16.55 -8.95 8.26
CA SER A 49 -16.96 -9.97 7.29
C SER A 49 -15.75 -10.70 6.70
N ALA A 50 -14.68 -9.98 6.37
CA ALA A 50 -13.45 -10.58 5.85
C ALA A 50 -12.78 -11.54 6.85
N VAL A 51 -12.70 -11.15 8.12
CA VAL A 51 -12.16 -12.02 9.18
C VAL A 51 -12.98 -13.31 9.30
N LEU A 52 -14.32 -13.20 9.36
CA LEU A 52 -15.20 -14.36 9.47
C LEU A 52 -15.09 -15.28 8.26
N SER A 53 -15.05 -14.74 7.04
CA SER A 53 -14.87 -15.52 5.81
C SER A 53 -13.54 -16.27 5.80
N LEU A 54 -12.43 -15.66 6.22
CA LEU A 54 -11.13 -16.33 6.28
C LEU A 54 -11.08 -17.42 7.36
N LEU A 55 -11.63 -17.14 8.54
CA LEU A 55 -11.63 -18.10 9.64
C LEU A 55 -12.59 -19.28 9.42
N LEU A 56 -13.54 -19.15 8.49
CA LEU A 56 -14.39 -20.25 8.04
C LEU A 56 -13.59 -21.30 7.26
N GLU A 57 -12.55 -20.87 6.55
CA GLU A 57 -11.66 -21.75 5.79
C GLU A 57 -10.64 -22.44 6.70
N SER A 58 -10.00 -21.71 7.61
CA SER A 58 -9.03 -22.28 8.56
C SER A 58 -8.70 -21.33 9.72
N PRO A 59 -8.22 -21.86 10.87
CA PRO A 59 -7.67 -21.03 11.94
C PRO A 59 -6.44 -20.23 11.46
N MET A 60 -6.36 -18.96 11.85
CA MET A 60 -5.30 -18.06 11.38
C MET A 60 -4.77 -17.13 12.49
N HIS A 61 -3.53 -16.68 12.33
CA HIS A 61 -2.99 -15.58 13.10
C HIS A 61 -3.46 -14.22 12.56
N GLY A 62 -3.50 -13.20 13.42
CA GLY A 62 -3.92 -11.84 13.01
C GLY A 62 -3.11 -11.24 11.85
N TYR A 63 -1.81 -11.54 11.75
CA TYR A 63 -0.99 -11.08 10.63
C TYR A 63 -1.27 -11.85 9.33
N GLN A 64 -1.64 -13.14 9.42
CA GLN A 64 -2.04 -13.95 8.28
C GLN A 64 -3.35 -13.43 7.69
N ILE A 65 -4.31 -13.08 8.55
CA ILE A 65 -5.57 -12.45 8.15
C ILE A 65 -5.30 -11.16 7.35
N ILE A 66 -4.41 -10.28 7.83
CA ILE A 66 -4.04 -9.04 7.10
C ILE A 66 -3.42 -9.37 5.73
N ALA A 67 -2.54 -10.38 5.69
CA ALA A 67 -1.85 -10.78 4.46
C ALA A 67 -2.83 -11.37 3.43
N GLU A 68 -3.71 -12.27 3.85
CA GLU A 68 -4.74 -12.90 3.01
C GLU A 68 -5.72 -11.88 2.43
N ILE A 69 -6.20 -10.93 3.24
CA ILE A 69 -7.08 -9.86 2.73
C ILE A 69 -6.36 -9.02 1.65
N ALA A 70 -5.09 -8.70 1.88
CA ALA A 70 -4.28 -7.97 0.90
C ALA A 70 -4.04 -8.78 -0.37
N GLU A 71 -3.80 -10.08 -0.26
CA GLU A 71 -3.56 -10.94 -1.40
C GLU A 71 -4.82 -11.11 -2.26
N ARG A 72 -5.93 -11.48 -1.63
CA ARG A 72 -7.21 -11.72 -2.32
C ARG A 72 -7.82 -10.47 -2.95
N SER A 73 -7.53 -9.30 -2.38
CA SER A 73 -7.90 -8.02 -2.96
C SER A 73 -6.94 -7.51 -4.04
N GLY A 74 -5.92 -8.29 -4.44
CA GLY A 74 -4.90 -7.85 -5.40
C GLY A 74 -4.05 -6.68 -4.89
N GLY A 75 -4.02 -6.49 -3.57
CA GLY A 75 -3.34 -5.39 -2.89
C GLY A 75 -4.12 -4.07 -2.88
N VAL A 76 -5.36 -4.04 -3.38
CA VAL A 76 -6.23 -2.86 -3.34
C VAL A 76 -6.65 -2.56 -1.90
N TRP A 77 -6.85 -3.60 -1.10
CA TRP A 77 -7.24 -3.46 0.30
C TRP A 77 -6.28 -4.20 1.22
N LYS A 78 -5.50 -3.43 1.99
CA LYS A 78 -4.68 -3.95 3.08
C LYS A 78 -5.14 -3.34 4.39
N PRO A 79 -5.93 -4.03 5.21
CA PRO A 79 -6.37 -3.49 6.48
C PRO A 79 -5.18 -3.30 7.41
N SER A 80 -5.23 -2.25 8.25
CA SER A 80 -4.17 -1.98 9.21
C SER A 80 -4.29 -2.90 10.43
N PRO A 81 -3.20 -3.17 11.15
CA PRO A 81 -3.26 -3.80 12.48
C PRO A 81 -4.29 -3.13 13.40
N GLY A 82 -4.35 -1.80 13.40
CA GLY A 82 -5.30 -1.01 14.20
C GLY A 82 -6.78 -1.20 13.81
N SER A 83 -7.07 -1.76 12.65
CA SER A 83 -8.43 -2.16 12.26
C SER A 83 -8.72 -3.63 12.54
N VAL A 84 -7.72 -4.52 12.38
CA VAL A 84 -7.92 -5.97 12.50
C VAL A 84 -7.95 -6.41 13.95
N TYR A 85 -6.99 -6.00 14.78
CA TYR A 85 -6.91 -6.48 16.16
C TYR A 85 -8.10 -6.05 17.03
N PRO A 86 -8.62 -4.82 16.95
CA PRO A 86 -9.85 -4.46 17.66
C PRO A 86 -11.09 -5.20 17.14
N THR A 87 -11.09 -5.59 15.86
CA THR A 87 -12.18 -6.40 15.28
C THR A 87 -12.10 -7.85 15.78
N LEU A 88 -10.90 -8.43 15.88
CA LEU A 88 -10.69 -9.74 16.47
C LEU A 88 -11.09 -9.75 17.95
N GLN A 89 -10.74 -8.71 18.71
CA GLN A 89 -11.17 -8.60 20.11
C GLN A 89 -12.70 -8.54 20.21
N MET A 90 -13.36 -7.69 19.41
CA MET A 90 -14.82 -7.59 19.36
C MET A 90 -15.48 -8.93 19.01
N LEU A 91 -14.97 -9.65 18.01
CA LEU A 91 -15.49 -10.98 17.63
C LEU A 91 -15.30 -12.01 18.75
N ALA A 92 -14.23 -11.92 19.52
CA ALA A 92 -13.99 -12.78 20.67
C ALA A 92 -14.92 -12.44 21.83
N ASP A 93 -15.14 -11.14 22.09
CA ASP A 93 -16.07 -10.66 23.12
C ASP A 93 -17.54 -11.06 22.80
N GLU A 94 -17.89 -11.10 21.51
CA GLU A 94 -19.18 -11.61 21.03
C GLU A 94 -19.29 -13.16 21.07
N GLY A 95 -18.19 -13.86 21.36
CA GLY A 95 -18.16 -15.33 21.40
C GLY A 95 -18.17 -15.99 20.01
N LEU A 96 -17.88 -15.25 18.95
CA LEU A 96 -17.84 -15.77 17.58
C LEU A 96 -16.48 -16.39 17.23
N ILE A 97 -15.41 -15.97 17.89
CA ILE A 97 -14.10 -16.58 17.74
C ILE A 97 -13.50 -16.93 19.10
N THR A 98 -12.63 -17.93 19.12
CA THR A 98 -11.71 -18.19 20.23
C THR A 98 -10.30 -17.79 19.82
N ALA A 99 -9.45 -17.52 20.81
CA ALA A 99 -8.04 -17.24 20.61
C ALA A 99 -7.20 -18.17 21.48
N GLU A 100 -6.37 -19.00 20.85
CA GLU A 100 -5.42 -19.87 21.52
C GLU A 100 -4.02 -19.30 21.39
N GLU A 101 -3.28 -19.23 22.51
CA GLU A 101 -1.91 -18.71 22.52
C GLU A 101 -0.91 -19.86 22.63
N SER A 102 -0.02 -19.96 21.65
CA SER A 102 1.07 -20.94 21.65
C SER A 102 2.35 -20.29 21.15
N GLY A 103 3.45 -20.44 21.89
CA GLY A 103 4.76 -19.89 21.52
C GLY A 103 4.75 -18.36 21.32
N GLY A 104 3.92 -17.63 22.07
CA GLY A 104 3.78 -16.17 21.97
C GLY A 104 3.01 -15.68 20.73
N LYS A 105 2.30 -16.56 20.04
CA LYS A 105 1.42 -16.21 18.91
C LYS A 105 -0.01 -16.63 19.21
N LYS A 106 -0.95 -15.72 18.95
CA LYS A 106 -2.39 -16.00 19.03
C LYS A 106 -2.90 -16.54 17.71
N THR A 107 -3.54 -17.71 17.74
CA THR A 107 -4.29 -18.30 16.65
C THR A 107 -5.77 -18.11 16.93
N TYR A 108 -6.51 -17.60 15.96
CA TYR A 108 -7.95 -17.38 16.06
C TYR A 108 -8.69 -18.48 15.28
N SER A 109 -9.79 -18.97 15.83
CA SER A 109 -10.67 -19.95 15.20
C SER A 109 -12.13 -19.59 15.47
N LEU A 110 -13.04 -19.97 14.56
CA LEU A 110 -14.47 -19.78 14.77
C LEU A 110 -14.99 -20.71 15.88
N THR A 111 -15.91 -20.20 16.69
CA THR A 111 -16.79 -21.03 17.52
C THR A 111 -17.92 -21.60 16.67
N GLU A 112 -18.76 -22.45 17.24
CA GLU A 112 -19.97 -22.93 16.56
C GLU A 112 -20.90 -21.77 16.16
N ALA A 113 -21.09 -20.80 17.06
CA ALA A 113 -21.86 -19.59 16.76
C ALA A 113 -21.19 -18.73 15.67
N GLY A 114 -19.85 -18.62 15.71
CA GLY A 114 -19.07 -17.96 14.67
C GLY A 114 -19.19 -18.61 13.31
N ARG A 115 -19.23 -19.95 13.24
CA ARG A 115 -19.41 -20.70 12.00
C ARG A 115 -20.76 -20.42 11.37
N ALA A 116 -21.84 -20.47 12.15
CA ALA A 116 -23.18 -20.14 11.67
C ALA A 116 -23.27 -18.69 11.15
N GLU A 117 -22.69 -17.73 11.88
CA GLU A 117 -22.62 -16.33 11.44
C GLU A 117 -21.79 -16.20 10.14
N ALA A 118 -20.61 -16.82 10.08
CA ALA A 118 -19.72 -16.76 8.93
C ALA A 118 -20.37 -17.37 7.68
N GLU A 119 -21.13 -18.47 7.80
CA GLU A 119 -21.89 -19.07 6.71
C GLU A 119 -23.02 -18.13 6.23
N SER A 120 -23.72 -17.45 7.14
CA SER A 120 -24.71 -16.41 6.77
C SER A 120 -24.09 -15.19 6.08
N VAL A 121 -22.81 -14.93 6.36
CA VAL A 121 -22.02 -13.90 5.70
C VAL A 121 -21.48 -14.41 4.38
N ALA A 122 -21.12 -15.69 4.24
CA ALA A 122 -20.58 -16.29 3.02
C ALA A 122 -21.61 -16.36 1.87
N ASP A 123 -22.90 -16.43 2.19
CA ASP A 123 -23.98 -16.23 1.22
C ASP A 123 -23.97 -14.82 0.61
N ARG A 124 -23.31 -13.86 1.27
CA ARG A 124 -22.95 -12.57 0.70
C ARG A 124 -21.54 -12.69 0.13
N SER A 125 -21.34 -12.29 -1.13
CA SER A 125 -20.02 -12.34 -1.79
C SER A 125 -18.94 -11.75 -0.89
N ALA A 126 -17.78 -12.41 -0.81
CA ALA A 126 -16.76 -12.04 0.16
C ALA A 126 -16.32 -10.58 -0.05
N PRO A 127 -15.90 -9.83 0.98
CA PRO A 127 -15.69 -8.39 0.86
C PRO A 127 -14.63 -7.96 -0.18
N TRP A 128 -13.73 -8.87 -0.57
CA TRP A 128 -12.74 -8.66 -1.65
C TRP A 128 -13.24 -9.02 -3.06
N GLU A 129 -14.44 -9.57 -3.20
CA GLU A 129 -15.07 -9.96 -4.47
C GLU A 129 -16.00 -8.88 -5.05
N MET A 130 -16.07 -7.71 -4.41
CA MET A 130 -16.92 -6.61 -4.83
C MET A 130 -16.71 -6.25 -6.32
N PRO A 131 -17.78 -5.99 -7.09
CA PRO A 131 -17.68 -5.58 -8.48
C PRO A 131 -16.73 -4.39 -8.65
N GLY A 132 -15.77 -4.51 -9.57
CA GLY A 132 -14.74 -3.49 -9.80
C GLY A 132 -13.46 -3.63 -8.97
N MET A 133 -13.39 -4.52 -7.98
CA MET A 133 -12.14 -4.73 -7.21
C MET A 133 -11.04 -5.37 -8.06
N LYS A 134 -11.40 -6.29 -8.97
CA LYS A 134 -10.45 -6.88 -9.94
C LYS A 134 -9.95 -5.85 -10.95
N ASP A 135 -10.84 -4.98 -11.42
CA ASP A 135 -10.47 -3.89 -12.34
C ASP A 135 -9.60 -2.85 -11.62
N ALA A 136 -9.89 -2.57 -10.35
CA ALA A 136 -9.07 -1.73 -9.49
C ALA A 136 -7.68 -2.33 -9.26
N ALA A 137 -7.60 -3.63 -8.97
CA ALA A 137 -6.33 -4.33 -8.80
C ALA A 137 -5.49 -4.28 -10.08
N ARG A 138 -6.12 -4.50 -11.24
CA ARG A 138 -5.47 -4.39 -12.54
C ARG A 138 -4.99 -2.96 -12.83
N ALA A 139 -5.83 -1.97 -12.53
CA ALA A 139 -5.49 -0.56 -12.69
C ALA A 139 -4.36 -0.11 -11.73
N ALA A 140 -4.28 -0.70 -10.53
CA ALA A 140 -3.23 -0.43 -9.55
C ALA A 140 -1.89 -1.13 -9.85
N ALA A 141 -1.90 -2.20 -10.65
CA ALA A 141 -0.71 -3.03 -10.89
C ALA A 141 0.45 -2.26 -11.54
N LEU A 142 0.17 -1.45 -12.57
CA LEU A 142 1.19 -0.70 -13.29
C LEU A 142 1.82 0.42 -12.44
N PRO A 143 1.05 1.30 -11.76
CA PRO A 143 1.61 2.27 -10.81
C PRO A 143 2.47 1.62 -9.72
N LYS A 144 2.00 0.50 -9.14
CA LYS A 144 2.74 -0.24 -8.10
C LYS A 144 4.06 -0.79 -8.61
N ALA A 145 4.10 -1.30 -9.84
CA ALA A 145 5.34 -1.73 -10.48
C ALA A 145 6.29 -0.54 -10.71
N GLY A 146 5.76 0.61 -11.13
CA GLY A 146 6.53 1.85 -11.30
C GLY A 146 7.18 2.33 -10.00
N VAL A 147 6.45 2.32 -8.87
CA VAL A 147 7.00 2.70 -7.56
C VAL A 147 8.13 1.76 -7.14
N LYS A 148 7.96 0.43 -7.31
CA LYS A 148 9.02 -0.54 -7.00
C LYS A 148 10.27 -0.31 -7.86
N LEU A 149 10.08 -0.01 -9.14
CA LEU A 149 11.18 0.30 -10.06
C LEU A 149 11.92 1.59 -9.62
N ALA A 150 11.19 2.63 -9.26
CA ALA A 150 11.76 3.89 -8.76
C ALA A 150 12.52 3.68 -7.43
N GLN A 151 12.00 2.86 -6.52
CA GLN A 151 12.67 2.51 -5.27
C GLN A 151 13.99 1.78 -5.53
N ALA A 152 14.02 0.83 -6.47
CA ALA A 152 15.25 0.14 -6.85
C ALA A 152 16.28 1.10 -7.47
N ALA A 153 15.85 1.98 -8.37
CA ALA A 153 16.72 3.01 -8.95
C ALA A 153 17.30 3.95 -7.88
N ALA A 154 16.49 4.37 -6.91
CA ALA A 154 16.93 5.20 -5.79
C ALA A 154 17.98 4.49 -4.91
N GLN A 155 17.84 3.18 -4.68
CA GLN A 155 18.84 2.39 -3.96
C GLN A 155 20.19 2.36 -4.68
N VAL A 156 20.17 2.16 -6.02
CA VAL A 156 21.40 2.20 -6.82
C VAL A 156 22.01 3.60 -6.80
N ALA A 157 21.21 4.66 -6.88
CA ALA A 157 21.72 6.02 -6.80
C ALA A 157 22.35 6.36 -5.43
N GLN A 158 21.80 5.81 -4.34
CA GLN A 158 22.27 6.08 -2.97
C GLN A 158 23.51 5.25 -2.58
N HIS A 159 23.63 4.02 -3.09
CA HIS A 159 24.61 3.04 -2.60
C HIS A 159 25.47 2.40 -3.69
N GLY A 160 25.19 2.67 -4.96
CA GLY A 160 25.86 2.04 -6.10
C GLY A 160 27.24 2.64 -6.41
N THR A 161 28.09 1.83 -7.02
CA THR A 161 29.32 2.29 -7.68
C THR A 161 29.01 3.03 -8.98
N ALA A 162 29.98 3.76 -9.53
CA ALA A 162 29.82 4.45 -10.82
C ALA A 162 29.39 3.49 -11.96
N ASP A 163 29.96 2.28 -11.98
CA ASP A 163 29.60 1.25 -12.96
C ASP A 163 28.16 0.76 -12.76
N GLN A 164 27.73 0.54 -11.51
CA GLN A 164 26.36 0.13 -11.19
C GLN A 164 25.33 1.20 -11.54
N VAL A 165 25.67 2.48 -11.34
CA VAL A 165 24.80 3.59 -11.73
C VAL A 165 24.65 3.64 -13.26
N SER A 166 25.76 3.53 -14.00
CA SER A 166 25.76 3.49 -15.48
C SER A 166 24.95 2.30 -16.02
N GLU A 167 25.09 1.12 -15.43
CA GLU A 167 24.31 -0.05 -15.78
C GLU A 167 22.81 0.15 -15.51
N ALA A 168 22.45 0.71 -14.34
CA ALA A 168 21.06 1.00 -14.00
C ALA A 168 20.41 2.02 -14.95
N GLU A 169 21.15 3.04 -15.39
CA GLU A 169 20.67 4.00 -16.39
C GLU A 169 20.30 3.29 -17.71
N GLN A 170 21.16 2.38 -18.20
CA GLN A 170 20.88 1.62 -19.41
C GLN A 170 19.63 0.74 -19.27
N VAL A 171 19.47 0.07 -18.12
CA VAL A 171 18.28 -0.75 -17.83
C VAL A 171 17.01 0.09 -17.84
N LEU A 172 17.05 1.28 -17.23
CA LEU A 172 15.90 2.19 -17.19
C LEU A 172 15.54 2.71 -18.59
N ASP A 173 16.54 3.04 -19.41
CA ASP A 173 16.32 3.50 -20.77
C ASP A 173 15.71 2.41 -21.66
N ASP A 174 16.19 1.18 -21.54
CA ASP A 174 15.64 0.03 -22.24
C ASP A 174 14.21 -0.28 -21.79
N ALA A 175 13.93 -0.20 -20.49
CA ALA A 175 12.58 -0.35 -19.95
C ALA A 175 11.63 0.72 -20.53
N ARG A 176 12.07 1.99 -20.55
CA ARG A 176 11.32 3.10 -21.13
C ARG A 176 11.02 2.86 -22.61
N ARG A 177 12.01 2.46 -23.41
CA ARG A 177 11.82 2.13 -24.84
C ARG A 177 10.82 0.99 -25.04
N LYS A 178 10.94 -0.08 -24.24
CA LYS A 178 10.02 -1.23 -24.29
C LYS A 178 8.59 -0.80 -23.97
N LEU A 179 8.38 0.05 -22.95
CA LEU A 179 7.07 0.58 -22.60
C LEU A 179 6.45 1.41 -23.74
N TYR A 180 7.22 2.31 -24.37
CA TYR A 180 6.74 3.03 -25.54
C TYR A 180 6.43 2.12 -26.73
N SER A 181 7.21 1.05 -26.93
CA SER A 181 6.93 0.10 -28.00
C SER A 181 5.60 -0.64 -27.84
N ILE A 182 5.07 -0.77 -26.63
CA ILE A 182 3.74 -1.35 -26.38
C ILE A 182 2.65 -0.44 -26.96
N LEU A 183 2.79 0.89 -26.79
CA LEU A 183 1.85 1.88 -27.35
C LEU A 183 1.95 2.02 -28.88
N ALA A 184 3.05 1.56 -29.47
CA ALA A 184 3.28 1.59 -30.92
C ALA A 184 2.83 0.32 -31.64
N ARG A 185 2.35 -0.69 -30.90
CA ARG A 185 1.80 -1.94 -31.43
C ARG A 185 0.27 -1.88 -31.34
N ASP A 186 -0.32 -0.99 -32.12
CA ASP A 186 -1.73 -1.08 -32.51
C ASP A 186 -1.86 -1.94 -33.77
#